data_AF-A0A7C7RKI8-F1
#
_entry.id   AF-A0A7C7RKI8-F1
#
_cell.length_a   1.000
_cell.length_b   1.000
_cell.length_c   1.000
_cell.angle_alpha   90.00
_cell.angle_beta   90.00
_cell.angle_gamma   90.00
#
_symmetry.space_group_name_H-M   'P 1'
#
loop_
_entity.id
_entity.type
_entity.pdbx_description
1 polymer ?
#
loop_
_entity_poly.entity_id
_entity_poly.type
_entity_poly.pdbx_seq_one_letter_code
_entity_poly.pdbx_strand_id
1 'polypeptide(L)'
;MIHADNTETGFKAVIFDLDGTLLDTLADLAASMNRVLDSRGMPVHPLKAYRKFVGDGAAMLVRRTLPPEHVSDRMVSECLEAFLN
;
A
#
# COMPACT_ATOMS: atom_id res chain seq x y z
N MET A 1 7.03 56.77 -5.57
CA MET A 1 7.31 55.85 -4.45
C MET A 1 6.55 54.57 -4.75
N ILE A 2 7.26 53.54 -5.20
CA ILE A 2 6.70 52.23 -5.59
C ILE A 2 6.82 51.33 -4.37
N HIS A 3 5.72 50.80 -3.85
CA HIS A 3 5.58 49.56 -3.06
C HIS A 3 4.05 49.32 -2.91
N ALA A 4 3.49 48.12 -3.01
CA ALA A 4 4.06 46.82 -2.70
C ALA A 4 3.51 45.71 -3.63
N ASP A 5 4.35 44.69 -3.80
CA ASP A 5 3.98 43.38 -4.35
C ASP A 5 2.79 42.78 -3.60
N ASN A 6 1.73 42.48 -4.34
CA ASN A 6 0.61 41.71 -3.82
C ASN A 6 0.68 40.29 -4.42
N THR A 7 1.57 39.46 -3.87
CA THR A 7 1.68 38.03 -4.23
C THR A 7 1.34 37.15 -3.02
N GLU A 8 0.19 37.36 -2.40
CA GLU A 8 -0.37 36.37 -1.46
C GLU A 8 -1.20 35.32 -2.21
N THR A 9 -0.54 34.48 -3.00
CA THR A 9 -1.12 33.18 -3.38
C THR A 9 -0.63 32.11 -2.42
N GLY A 10 -1.02 32.24 -1.16
CA GLY A 10 -0.81 31.18 -0.16
C GLY A 10 -1.77 30.02 -0.43
N PHE A 11 -1.25 28.80 -0.49
CA PHE A 11 -2.07 27.60 -0.66
C PHE A 11 -3.13 27.55 0.46
N LYS A 12 -4.41 27.47 0.07
CA LYS A 12 -5.56 27.46 0.99
C LYS A 12 -5.81 26.07 1.61
N ALA A 13 -5.31 25.02 0.96
CA ALA A 13 -5.40 23.64 1.42
C ALA A 13 -4.30 22.80 0.78
N VAL A 14 -3.86 21.76 1.50
CA VAL A 14 -2.96 20.71 0.99
C VAL A 14 -3.64 19.38 1.27
N ILE A 15 -3.70 18.52 0.25
CA ILE A 15 -4.22 17.16 0.36
C ILE A 15 -3.02 16.22 0.36
N PHE A 16 -2.88 15.43 1.42
CA PHE A 16 -1.88 14.38 1.52
C PHE A 16 -2.56 13.03 1.33
N ASP A 17 -1.93 12.17 0.54
CA ASP A 17 -2.24 10.75 0.56
C ASP A 17 -1.78 10.13 1.90
N LEU A 18 -2.40 9.05 2.34
CA LEU A 18 -2.08 8.41 3.62
C LEU A 18 -0.91 7.43 3.46
N ASP A 19 -1.02 6.51 2.49
CA ASP A 19 -0.06 5.44 2.27
C ASP A 19 1.10 5.93 1.39
N GLY A 20 2.32 5.94 1.95
CA GLY A 20 3.51 6.38 1.23
C GLY A 20 3.78 7.89 1.26
N THR A 21 2.98 8.68 1.99
CA THR A 21 3.26 10.12 2.22
C THR A 21 3.34 10.49 3.72
N LEU A 22 2.48 9.95 4.59
CA LEU A 22 2.46 10.32 6.03
C LEU A 22 2.77 9.17 7.01
N LEU A 23 2.44 7.93 6.65
CA LEU A 23 2.67 6.76 7.51
C LEU A 23 3.75 5.85 6.94
N ASP A 24 4.69 5.40 7.79
CA ASP A 24 5.60 4.28 7.51
C ASP A 24 4.86 2.94 7.67
N THR A 25 3.62 2.86 7.18
CA THR A 25 2.74 1.66 7.21
C THR A 25 3.26 0.56 6.32
N LEU A 26 4.23 0.84 5.45
CA LEU A 26 4.78 -0.15 4.54
C LEU A 26 5.38 -1.35 5.29
N ALA A 27 6.05 -1.10 6.42
CA ALA A 27 6.62 -2.16 7.24
C ALA A 27 5.54 -3.08 7.84
N ASP A 28 4.49 -2.47 8.41
CA ASP A 28 3.36 -3.20 9.00
C ASP A 28 2.55 -3.96 7.95
N LEU A 29 2.31 -3.33 6.79
CA LEU A 29 1.65 -3.93 5.64
C LEU A 29 2.41 -5.16 5.14
N ALA A 30 3.73 -5.01 4.96
CA ALA A 30 4.59 -6.09 4.53
C ALA A 30 4.62 -7.24 5.54
N ALA A 31 4.71 -6.91 6.84
CA ALA A 31 4.68 -7.91 7.90
C ALA A 31 3.34 -8.66 7.92
N SER A 32 2.21 -7.96 7.79
CA SER A 32 0.89 -8.57 7.78
C SER A 32 0.69 -9.49 6.58
N MET A 33 0.98 -9.01 5.37
CA MET A 33 0.81 -9.80 4.16
C MET A 33 1.78 -11.00 4.12
N ASN A 34 3.03 -10.83 4.59
CA ASN A 34 3.95 -11.96 4.69
C ASN A 34 3.47 -13.04 5.69
N ARG A 35 2.80 -12.67 6.79
CA ARG A 35 2.17 -13.67 7.69
C ARG A 35 1.09 -14.46 6.97
N VAL A 36 0.28 -13.80 6.13
CA VAL A 36 -0.76 -14.48 5.33
C VAL A 36 -0.14 -15.48 4.35
N LEU A 37 0.92 -15.07 3.62
CA LEU A 37 1.64 -15.95 2.69
C LEU A 37 2.30 -17.12 3.41
N ASP A 38 3.03 -16.86 4.49
CA ASP A 38 3.76 -17.88 5.27
C ASP A 38 2.80 -18.92 5.87
N SER A 39 1.66 -18.48 6.42
CA SER A 39 0.61 -19.39 6.95
C SER A 39 0.03 -20.35 5.90
N ARG A 40 0.21 -20.04 4.62
CA ARG A 40 -0.26 -20.83 3.47
C ARG A 40 0.88 -21.54 2.74
N GLY A 41 2.11 -21.49 3.26
CA GLY A 41 3.29 -22.10 2.63
C GLY A 41 3.71 -21.42 1.33
N MET A 42 3.33 -20.15 1.13
CA MET A 42 3.66 -19.39 -0.08
C MET A 42 4.94 -18.55 0.11
N PRO A 43 5.71 -18.29 -0.96
CA PRO A 43 6.88 -17.42 -0.90
C PRO A 43 6.53 -16.03 -0.37
N VAL A 44 7.26 -15.57 0.65
CA VAL A 44 7.18 -14.21 1.20
C VAL A 44 8.03 -13.22 0.40
N HIS A 45 7.76 -11.93 0.56
CA HIS A 45 8.48 -10.86 -0.15
C HIS A 45 9.30 -9.98 0.80
N PRO A 46 10.47 -9.47 0.38
CA PRO A 46 11.20 -8.49 1.17
C PRO A 46 10.45 -7.15 1.21
N LEU A 47 10.60 -6.38 2.29
CA LEU A 47 9.97 -5.06 2.46
C LEU A 47 10.13 -4.13 1.24
N LYS A 48 11.30 -4.16 0.59
CA LYS A 48 11.56 -3.33 -0.59
C LYS A 48 10.64 -3.64 -1.77
N ALA A 49 10.15 -4.87 -1.91
CA ALA A 49 9.25 -5.27 -2.99
C ALA A 49 7.84 -4.69 -2.82
N TYR A 50 7.38 -4.50 -1.56
CA TYR A 50 6.05 -3.99 -1.27
C TYR A 50 5.77 -2.60 -1.85
N ARG A 51 6.81 -1.77 -2.06
CA ARG A 51 6.66 -0.49 -2.78
C ARG A 51 6.08 -0.63 -4.19
N LYS A 52 6.23 -1.79 -4.83
CA LYS A 52 5.68 -2.08 -6.16
C LYS A 52 4.29 -2.73 -6.10
N PHE A 53 3.86 -3.18 -4.93
CA PHE A 53 2.59 -3.88 -4.76
C PHE A 53 1.48 -2.93 -4.31
N VAL A 54 1.82 -1.93 -3.50
CA VAL A 54 0.90 -0.90 -2.98
C VAL A 54 0.48 0.12 -4.04
N GLY A 55 -0.62 0.83 -3.79
CA GLY A 55 -1.12 1.95 -4.62
C GLY A 55 -2.52 1.73 -5.19
N ASP A 56 -2.96 0.48 -5.33
CA ASP A 56 -4.25 0.12 -5.95
C ASP A 56 -5.21 -0.60 -4.97
N GLY A 57 -5.02 -0.36 -3.68
CA GLY A 57 -5.80 -0.96 -2.60
C GLY A 57 -5.40 -2.38 -2.20
N ALA A 58 -5.99 -2.88 -1.11
CA ALA A 58 -5.62 -4.13 -0.46
C ALA A 58 -5.85 -5.38 -1.33
N ALA A 59 -6.94 -5.44 -2.11
CA ALA A 59 -7.21 -6.56 -3.01
C ALA A 59 -6.10 -6.69 -4.08
N MET A 60 -5.61 -5.57 -4.61
CA MET A 60 -4.54 -5.58 -5.60
C MET A 60 -3.18 -5.91 -4.97
N LEU A 61 -2.92 -5.45 -3.74
CA LEU A 61 -1.77 -5.88 -2.95
C LEU A 61 -1.74 -7.40 -2.82
N VAL A 62 -2.83 -8.01 -2.35
CA VAL A 62 -2.95 -9.48 -2.20
C VAL A 62 -2.69 -10.14 -3.54
N ARG A 63 -3.39 -9.75 -4.60
CA ARG A 63 -3.24 -10.31 -5.95
C ARG A 63 -1.80 -10.23 -6.48
N ARG A 64 -1.07 -9.15 -6.22
CA ARG A 64 0.33 -8.94 -6.67
C ARG A 64 1.34 -9.75 -5.88
N THR A 65 1.01 -10.13 -4.65
CA THR A 65 1.92 -10.89 -3.76
C THR A 65 1.78 -12.40 -3.90
N LEU A 66 0.64 -12.88 -4.40
CA LEU A 66 0.41 -14.31 -4.68
C LEU A 66 1.31 -14.83 -5.82
N PRO A 67 1.80 -16.08 -5.73
CA PRO A 67 2.43 -16.74 -6.86
C PRO A 67 1.46 -16.86 -8.05
N PRO A 68 1.92 -16.73 -9.31
CA PRO A 68 1.05 -16.73 -10.50
C PRO A 68 0.10 -17.93 -10.57
N GLU A 69 0.54 -19.12 -10.17
CA GLU A 69 -0.23 -20.36 -10.16
C GLU A 69 -1.31 -20.42 -9.07
N HIS A 70 -1.25 -19.52 -8.08
CA HIS A 70 -2.23 -19.39 -7.01
C HIS A 70 -3.22 -18.22 -7.23
N VAL A 71 -3.04 -17.41 -8.28
CA VAL A 71 -3.91 -16.25 -8.54
C VAL A 71 -5.27 -16.72 -9.06
N SER A 72 -6.24 -16.78 -8.17
CA SER A 72 -7.67 -16.96 -8.47
C SER A 72 -8.51 -16.02 -7.61
N ASP A 73 -9.71 -15.67 -8.06
CA ASP A 73 -10.57 -14.75 -7.29
C ASP A 73 -10.92 -15.30 -5.91
N ARG A 74 -11.10 -16.62 -5.81
CA ARG A 74 -11.27 -17.32 -4.54
C ARG A 74 -10.04 -17.14 -3.62
N MET A 75 -8.84 -17.43 -4.12
CA MET A 75 -7.62 -17.31 -3.31
C MET A 75 -7.36 -15.86 -2.88
N VAL A 76 -7.62 -14.91 -3.77
CA VAL A 76 -7.52 -13.48 -3.45
C VAL A 76 -8.49 -13.09 -2.34
N SER A 77 -9.75 -13.54 -2.41
CA SER A 77 -10.75 -13.27 -1.35
C SER A 77 -10.34 -13.88 -0.01
N GLU A 78 -9.94 -15.15 0.01
CA GLU A 78 -9.50 -15.84 1.24
C GLU A 78 -8.25 -15.20 1.86
N CYS A 79 -7.31 -14.74 1.04
CA CYS A 79 -6.12 -14.04 1.52
C CYS A 79 -6.42 -12.60 1.95
N LEU A 80 -7.35 -11.92 1.28
CA LEU A 80 -7.78 -10.57 1.64
C LEU A 80 -8.50 -10.56 2.99
N GLU A 81 -9.40 -11.51 3.22
CA GLU A 81 -10.03 -11.68 4.53
C GLU A 81 -8.99 -11.93 5.63
N ALA A 82 -8.04 -12.83 5.38
CA ALA A 82 -6.97 -13.11 6.35
C ALA A 82 -6.01 -11.93 6.58
N PHE A 83 -5.84 -11.06 5.58
CA PHE A 83 -4.98 -9.88 5.68
C PHE A 83 -5.62 -8.73 6.48
N LEU A 84 -6.96 -8.65 6.50
CA LEU A 84 -7.73 -7.62 7.20
C LEU A 84 -8.08 -7.97 8.66
N ASN A 85 -7.79 -9.20 9.09
CA ASN A 85 -7.99 -9.69 10.46
C ASN A 85 -6.69 -9.59 11.29
#